data_AF-A0A1W9W0F5-F1
#
_entry.id   AF-A0A1W9W0F5-F1
#
_cell.length_a   1.000
_cell.length_b   1.000
_cell.length_c   1.000
_cell.angle_alpha   90.00
_cell.angle_beta   90.00
_cell.angle_gamma   90.00
#
_symmetry.space_group_name_H-M   'P 1'
#
loop_
_entity.id
_entity.type
_entity.pdbx_description
1 polymer ?
#
loop_
_entity_poly.entity_id
_entity_poly.type
_entity_poly.pdbx_seq_one_letter_code
_entity_poly.pdbx_strand_id
1 'polypeptide(L)' 'MTLRIADDTRFYCYIIADPTDKLTQILEYSGFNKTPDGDGYYFFNPTHNAYVELISYRKLLEDAKKRNRILFDKLGIPS' A
#
# COMPACT_ATOMS: atom_id res chain seq x y z
N MET A 1 20.92 4.73 21.26
CA MET A 1 21.31 4.68 19.84
C MET A 1 20.26 5.43 19.05
N THR A 2 20.57 6.64 18.57
CA THR A 2 19.66 7.44 17.74
C THR A 2 20.07 7.28 16.29
N LEU A 3 19.13 6.85 15.44
CA LEU A 3 19.33 6.78 14.00
C LEU A 3 19.18 8.19 13.42
N ARG A 4 20.21 8.70 12.72
CA ARG A 4 20.10 9.95 11.97
C ARG A 4 19.47 9.65 10.61
N ILE A 5 18.35 10.31 10.31
CA ILE A 5 17.64 10.20 9.03
C ILE A 5 18.03 11.39 8.17
N ALA A 6 18.37 11.16 6.90
CA ALA A 6 18.68 12.22 5.95
C ALA A 6 17.39 12.93 5.49
N ASP A 7 17.46 14.23 5.19
CA ASP A 7 16.28 15.05 4.85
C ASP A 7 15.55 14.57 3.57
N ASP A 8 16.25 13.85 2.68
CA ASP A 8 15.72 13.28 1.44
C ASP A 8 15.15 11.86 1.61
N THR A 9 15.17 11.31 2.82
CA THR A 9 14.68 9.96 3.10
C THR A 9 13.18 9.87 2.83
N ARG A 10 12.78 8.92 1.98
CA ARG A 10 11.38 8.66 1.67
C ARG A 10 10.80 7.62 2.61
N PHE A 11 9.59 7.88 3.10
CA PHE A 11 8.82 6.91 3.89
C PHE A 11 7.75 6.26 3.02
N TYR A 12 7.54 4.96 3.23
CA TYR A 12 6.48 4.19 2.60
C TYR A 12 5.56 3.64 3.69
N CYS A 13 4.31 4.10 3.68
CA CYS A 13 3.31 3.77 4.68
C CYS A 13 2.18 2.98 4.03
N TYR A 14 1.82 1.84 4.61
CA TYR A 14 0.75 0.99 4.11
C TYR A 14 -0.40 0.93 5.11
N ILE A 15 -1.61 1.12 4.62
CA ILE A 15 -2.86 0.91 5.36
C ILE A 15 -3.53 -0.32 4.75
N ILE A 16 -3.70 -1.38 5.54
CA ILE A 16 -4.36 -2.61 5.11
C ILE A 16 -5.78 -2.60 5.65
N ALA A 17 -6.75 -2.29 4.78
CA ALA A 17 -8.16 -2.22 5.13
C ALA A 17 -9.03 -2.35 3.88
N ASP A 18 -10.24 -2.86 4.07
CA ASP A 18 -11.24 -2.86 3.00
C ASP A 18 -11.96 -1.51 2.95
N PRO A 19 -12.15 -0.93 1.75
CA PRO A 19 -12.82 0.37 1.61
C PRO A 19 -14.30 0.24 1.99
N THR A 20 -14.67 0.96 3.04
CA THR A 20 -16.08 1.22 3.40
C THR A 20 -16.48 2.61 2.93
N ASP A 21 -17.77 2.91 2.85
CA ASP A 21 -18.23 4.25 2.44
C ASP A 21 -17.65 5.36 3.33
N LYS A 22 -17.64 5.12 4.65
CA LYS A 22 -17.07 6.05 5.63
C LYS A 22 -15.56 6.25 5.42
N LEU A 23 -14.83 5.16 5.19
CA LEU A 23 -13.39 5.23 4.95
C LEU A 23 -13.08 5.95 3.63
N THR A 24 -13.83 5.65 2.58
CA THR A 24 -13.73 6.30 1.27
C THR A 24 -13.91 7.81 1.38
N GLN A 25 -14.95 8.26 2.09
CA GLN A 25 -15.15 9.69 2.34
C GLN A 25 -13.95 10.31 3.06
N ILE A 26 -13.44 9.69 4.13
CA ILE A 26 -12.29 10.21 4.88
C ILE A 26 -11.06 10.33 3.98
N LEU A 27 -10.79 9.32 3.14
CA LEU A 27 -9.65 9.31 2.21
C LEU A 27 -9.78 10.44 1.18
N GLU A 28 -10.95 10.61 0.57
CA GLU A 28 -11.22 11.67 -0.39
C GLU A 28 -11.06 13.08 0.25
N TYR A 29 -11.60 13.29 1.46
CA TYR A 29 -11.40 14.53 2.22
C TYR A 29 -9.93 14.77 2.62
N SER A 30 -9.16 13.70 2.80
CA SER A 30 -7.75 13.77 3.17
C SER A 30 -6.81 13.91 1.95
N GLY A 31 -7.35 14.02 0.73
CA GLY A 31 -6.57 14.22 -0.49
C GLY A 31 -5.97 12.94 -1.09
N PHE A 32 -6.46 11.76 -0.70
CA PHE A 32 -6.07 10.51 -1.34
C PHE A 32 -6.68 10.39 -2.73
N ASN A 33 -5.93 9.80 -3.64
CA ASN A 33 -6.34 9.50 -5.00
C ASN A 33 -6.63 8.01 -5.15
N LYS A 34 -7.66 7.65 -5.91
CA LYS A 34 -7.93 6.25 -6.26
C LYS A 34 -6.82 5.72 -7.17
N THR A 35 -6.41 4.49 -6.90
CA THR A 35 -5.51 3.74 -7.79
C THR A 35 -6.22 3.42 -9.11
N PRO A 36 -5.49 3.25 -10.23
CA PRO A 36 -6.09 3.01 -11.55
C PRO A 36 -6.96 1.75 -11.64
N ASP A 37 -6.67 0.74 -10.84
CA ASP A 37 -7.47 -0.49 -10.76
C ASP A 37 -8.72 -0.35 -9.88
N GLY A 38 -8.89 0.78 -9.19
CA GLY A 38 -10.05 1.06 -8.33
C GLY A 38 -10.04 0.33 -6.99
N ASP A 39 -9.06 -0.54 -6.72
CA ASP A 39 -9.01 -1.41 -5.54
C ASP A 39 -8.05 -0.90 -4.45
N GLY A 40 -7.79 0.40 -4.44
CA GLY A 40 -6.89 1.04 -3.47
C GLY A 40 -6.84 2.56 -3.61
N TYR A 41 -6.16 3.20 -2.66
CA TYR A 41 -5.95 4.64 -2.64
C TYR A 41 -4.48 4.96 -2.37
N TYR A 42 -4.01 6.10 -2.83
CA TYR A 42 -2.66 6.58 -2.54
C TYR A 42 -2.62 8.08 -2.31
N PHE A 43 -1.66 8.51 -1.50
CA PHE A 43 -1.42 9.90 -1.18
C PHE A 43 0.08 10.12 -0.99
N PHE A 44 0.58 11.25 -1.47
CA PHE A 44 1.93 11.68 -1.17
C PHE A 44 1.88 12.89 -0.23
N ASN A 45 2.46 12.73 0.96
CA ASN A 45 2.63 13.81 1.92
C ASN A 45 4.00 14.50 1.67
N PRO A 46 4.03 15.70 1.08
CA PRO A 46 5.29 16.40 0.81
C PRO A 46 5.99 16.86 2.09
N THR A 47 5.24 17.17 3.15
CA THR A 47 5.78 17.63 4.44
C THR A 47 6.60 16.55 5.15
N HIS A 48 6.22 15.28 4.99
CA HIS A 48 6.90 14.15 5.60
C HIS A 48 7.69 13.29 4.61
N ASN A 49 7.79 13.72 3.34
CA ASN A 49 8.37 12.95 2.24
C ASN A 49 7.87 11.48 2.23
N ALA A 50 6.55 11.31 2.45
CA ALA A 50 5.94 10.03 2.72
C ALA A 50 4.92 9.67 1.65
N TYR A 51 5.09 8.50 1.05
CA TYR A 51 4.07 7.86 0.21
C TYR A 51 3.20 6.97 1.08
N VAL A 52 1.90 7.19 1.04
CA VAL A 52 0.91 6.42 1.79
C VAL A 52 0.01 5.70 0.80
N GLU A 53 -0.13 4.39 0.97
CA GLU A 53 -0.99 3.55 0.14
C GLU A 53 -1.97 2.76 1.00
N LEU A 54 -3.23 2.79 0.61
CA LEU A 54 -4.27 1.92 1.13
C LEU A 54 -4.51 0.78 0.15
N ILE A 55 -4.37 -0.44 0.66
CA ILE A 55 -4.54 -1.68 -0.10
C ILE A 55 -5.48 -2.63 0.66
N SER A 56 -6.41 -3.26 -0.04
CA SER A 56 -7.26 -4.28 0.56
C SER A 56 -6.47 -5.54 0.88
N TYR A 57 -6.89 -6.31 1.89
CA TYR A 57 -6.22 -7.56 2.24
C TYR A 57 -6.24 -8.55 1.06
N ARG A 58 -7.38 -8.63 0.35
CA ARG A 58 -7.53 -9.46 -0.85
C ARG A 58 -6.49 -9.12 -1.91
N LYS A 59 -6.37 -7.84 -2.26
CA LYS A 59 -5.40 -7.39 -3.27
C LYS A 59 -3.96 -7.65 -2.84
N LEU A 60 -3.63 -7.37 -1.58
CA LEU A 60 -2.30 -7.66 -1.02
C LEU A 60 -1.93 -9.14 -1.19
N LEU A 61 -2.88 -10.04 -0.87
CA LEU A 61 -2.67 -11.48 -1.01
C LEU A 61 -2.53 -11.91 -2.47
N GLU A 62 -3.41 -11.42 -3.35
CA GLU A 62 -3.33 -11.70 -4.80
C GLU A 62 -2.00 -11.24 -5.39
N ASP A 63 -1.54 -10.04 -5.06
CA ASP A 63 -0.30 -9.48 -5.57
C ASP A 63 0.93 -10.20 -5.00
N ALA A 64 0.87 -10.62 -3.73
CA ALA A 64 1.91 -11.47 -3.14
C ALA A 64 1.99 -12.83 -3.86
N LYS A 65 0.84 -13.46 -4.13
CA LYS A 65 0.77 -14.72 -4.89
C LYS A 65 1.27 -14.57 -6.32
N LYS A 66 0.85 -13.53 -7.04
CA LYS A 66 1.26 -13.26 -8.42
C LYS A 66 2.77 -13.02 -8.51
N ARG A 67 3.33 -12.17 -7.64
CA ARG A 67 4.77 -11.84 -7.65
C ARG A 67 5.66 -13.02 -7.27
N ASN A 68 5.19 -13.88 -6.37
CA ASN A 68 5.96 -15.02 -5.88
C ASN A 68 5.59 -16.34 -6.56
N ARG A 69 4.79 -16.33 -7.64
CA ARG A 69 4.34 -17.56 -8.33
C ARG A 69 5.51 -18.48 -8.68
N ILE A 70 6.54 -17.95 -9.32
CA ILE A 70 7.73 -18.74 -9.71
C ILE A 70 8.46 -19.32 -8.49
N LEU A 71 8.48 -18.60 -7.37
CA LEU A 71 9.06 -19.09 -6.12
C LEU A 71 8.22 -20.26 -5.58
N PHE A 72 6.89 -20.13 -5.54
CA PHE A 72 5.99 -21.17 -5.05
C PHE A 72 6.00 -22.42 -5.93
N ASP A 73 6.06 -22.24 -7.25
CA ASP A 73 6.21 -23.34 -8.22
C ASP A 73 7.50 -24.13 -7.95
N LYS A 74 8.61 -23.43 -7.69
CA LYS A 74 9.91 -24.07 -7.36
C LYS A 74 9.91 -24.75 -6.00
N LEU A 75 9.13 -24.27 -5.05
CA LEU A 75 9.00 -24.84 -3.70
C LEU A 75 7.97 -25.98 -3.63
N GLY A 76 7.23 -26.25 -4.71
CA GLY A 76 6.18 -27.28 -4.72
C GLY A 76 4.95 -26.92 -3.87
N ILE A 77 4.73 -25.63 -3.59
CA ILE A 77 3.60 -25.14 -2.82
C ILE A 77 2.47 -24.81 -3.81
N PRO A 78 1.28 -25.45 -3.71
CA PRO A 78 0.18 -25.14 -4.62
C PRO A 78 -0.26 -23.68 -4.48
N SER A 79 -0.33 -22.96 -5.61
CA SER A 79 -0.61 -21.52 -5.71
C SER A 79 -2.10 -21.18 -5.68
#